data_AF-A0A7C5I387-F1
#
_entry.id   AF-A0A7C5I387-F1
#
_cell.length_a   1.000
_cell.length_b   1.000
_cell.length_c   1.000
_cell.angle_alpha   90.00
_cell.angle_beta   90.00
_cell.angle_gamma   90.00
#
_symmetry.space_group_name_H-M   'P 1'
#
loop_
_entity.id
_entity.type
_entity.pdbx_description
1 polymer ?
#
loop_
_entity_poly.entity_id
_entity_poly.type
_entity_poly.pdbx_seq_one_letter_code
_entity_poly.pdbx_strand_id
1 'polypeptide(L)'
;MKLKSLSVIGLEKNTGKTESLRYIVKLIKRENPRRVLCLTSIGLDGESVDQVTLTPKPEIIIHEGDLFATSEVHYKEKKFL
;
A
#
# COMPACT_ATOMS: atom_id res chain seq x y z
N MET A 1 21.79 -13.21 -1.28
CA MET A 1 21.36 -11.94 -0.63
C MET A 1 19.89 -12.05 -0.22
N LYS A 2 19.52 -11.60 1.00
CA LYS A 2 18.10 -11.41 1.36
C LYS A 2 17.67 -10.01 0.92
N LEU A 3 16.58 -9.91 0.15
CA LEU A 3 15.93 -8.63 -0.17
C LEU A 3 15.47 -7.95 1.12
N LYS A 4 15.92 -6.71 1.35
CA LYS A 4 15.54 -5.91 2.52
C LYS A 4 14.43 -4.90 2.23
N SER A 5 14.31 -4.48 0.97
CA SER A 5 13.32 -3.51 0.50
C SER A 5 12.80 -3.90 -0.88
N LEU A 6 11.58 -3.48 -1.18
CA LEU A 6 10.92 -3.69 -2.47
C LEU A 6 10.10 -2.44 -2.79
N SER A 7 10.20 -1.96 -4.03
CA SER A 7 9.38 -0.86 -4.55
C SER A 7 8.66 -1.32 -5.80
N VAL A 8 7.36 -1.05 -5.88
CA VAL A 8 6.53 -1.31 -7.06
C VAL A 8 6.28 0.02 -7.77
N ILE A 9 6.90 0.19 -8.94
CA ILE A 9 6.85 1.43 -9.74
C ILE A 9 6.20 1.10 -11.08
N GLY A 10 5.45 2.05 -11.62
CA GLY A 10 4.82 1.93 -12.94
C GLY A 10 4.52 3.33 -13.48
N LEU A 11 4.63 3.46 -14.80
CA LEU A 11 4.69 4.76 -15.48
C LEU A 11 3.32 5.40 -15.71
N GLU A 12 2.24 4.61 -15.65
CA GLU A 12 0.87 5.08 -15.90
C GLU A 12 -0.05 4.79 -14.72
N LYS A 13 -1.17 5.52 -14.60
CA LYS A 13 -2.25 5.22 -13.65
C LYS A 13 -2.86 3.83 -13.96
N ASN A 14 -3.41 3.16 -12.96
CA ASN A 14 -4.14 1.88 -13.09
C ASN A 14 -3.39 0.69 -13.72
N THR A 15 -2.06 0.75 -13.74
CA THR A 15 -1.17 -0.36 -14.18
C THR A 15 -0.98 -1.48 -13.15
N GLY A 16 -1.88 -1.59 -12.16
CA GLY A 16 -1.80 -2.67 -11.16
C GLY A 16 -0.71 -2.53 -10.11
N LYS A 17 -0.07 -1.35 -9.96
CA LYS A 17 0.96 -1.10 -8.92
C LYS A 17 0.47 -1.44 -7.51
N THR A 18 -0.68 -0.87 -7.15
CA THR A 18 -1.26 -1.04 -5.81
C THR A 18 -1.72 -2.46 -5.57
N GLU A 19 -2.34 -3.10 -6.56
CA GLU A 19 -2.74 -4.51 -6.51
C GLU A 19 -1.54 -5.44 -6.34
N SER A 20 -0.46 -5.20 -7.09
CA SER A 20 0.77 -5.98 -6.99
C SER A 20 1.40 -5.86 -5.61
N LEU A 21 1.50 -4.63 -5.08
CA LEU A 21 2.01 -4.41 -3.73
C LEU A 21 1.15 -5.14 -2.68
N ARG A 22 -0.18 -5.05 -2.79
CA ARG A 22 -1.12 -5.69 -1.87
C ARG A 22 -1.00 -7.22 -1.91
N TYR A 23 -0.88 -7.79 -3.10
CA TYR A 23 -0.67 -9.23 -3.28
C TYR A 23 0.62 -9.71 -2.61
N ILE A 24 1.72 -8.97 -2.78
CA ILE A 24 3.02 -9.31 -2.19
C ILE A 24 2.97 -9.24 -0.66
N VAL A 25 2.37 -8.19 -0.09
CA VAL A 25 2.17 -8.09 1.37
C VAL A 25 1.37 -9.28 1.90
N LYS A 26 0.27 -9.65 1.22
CA LYS A 26 -0.55 -10.81 1.57
C LYS A 26 0.25 -12.11 1.55
N LEU A 27 1.07 -12.34 0.53
CA LEU A 27 1.94 -13.52 0.45
C LEU A 27 2.94 -13.57 1.60
N ILE A 28 3.64 -12.45 1.87
CA ILE A 28 4.64 -12.38 2.95
C ILE A 28 3.98 -12.68 4.29
N LYS A 29 2.81 -12.10 4.57
CA LYS A 29 2.09 -12.33 5.82
C LYS A 29 1.54 -13.74 5.94
N ARG A 30 1.14 -14.37 4.82
CA ARG A 30 0.73 -15.77 4.80
C ARG A 30 1.89 -16.72 5.14
N GLU A 31 3.06 -16.47 4.57
CA GLU A 31 4.26 -17.32 4.79
C GLU A 31 4.96 -17.05 6.11
N ASN A 32 4.94 -15.79 6.58
CA ASN A 32 5.54 -15.38 7.84
C ASN A 32 4.68 -14.31 8.54
N PRO A 33 3.65 -14.74 9.29
CA PRO A 33 2.71 -13.82 9.95
C PRO A 33 3.36 -12.84 10.92
N ARG A 34 4.49 -13.23 11.54
CA ARG A 34 5.22 -12.42 12.51
C ARG A 34 6.20 -11.42 11.88
N ARG A 35 6.37 -11.46 10.55
CA ARG A 35 7.29 -10.54 9.87
C ARG A 35 6.70 -9.13 9.90
N VAL A 36 7.37 -8.24 10.61
CA VAL A 36 7.10 -6.80 10.59
C VAL A 36 7.49 -6.23 9.24
N LEU A 37 6.59 -5.47 8.63
CA LEU A 37 6.80 -4.73 7.39
C LEU A 37 6.77 -3.23 7.66
N CYS A 38 7.63 -2.51 6.94
CA CYS A 38 7.55 -1.05 6.84
C CYS A 38 6.96 -0.72 5.47
N LEU A 39 5.80 -0.08 5.45
CA LEU A 39 5.05 0.24 4.24
C LEU A 39 4.98 1.76 4.06
N THR A 40 5.04 2.19 2.80
CA THR A 40 4.75 3.57 2.42
C THR A 40 4.17 3.57 1.02
N SER A 41 3.30 4.54 0.74
CA SER A 41 2.74 4.75 -0.59
C SER A 41 2.91 6.22 -0.94
N ILE A 42 3.70 6.49 -1.98
CA ILE A 42 4.00 7.83 -2.48
C ILE A 42 3.03 8.24 -3.60
N GLY A 43 1.75 7.87 -3.46
CA GLY A 43 0.74 8.24 -4.45
C GLY A 43 0.58 9.75 -4.51
N LEU A 44 1.06 10.38 -5.58
CA LEU A 44 1.04 11.85 -5.76
C LEU A 44 -0.37 12.44 -5.75
N ASP A 45 -1.37 11.67 -6.19
CA ASP A 45 -2.67 12.23 -6.52
C ASP A 45 -3.69 12.21 -5.35
N GLY A 46 -3.44 11.50 -4.25
CA GLY A 46 -4.36 11.45 -3.09
C GLY A 46 -5.79 10.93 -3.37
N GLU A 47 -6.10 10.57 -4.62
CA GLU A 47 -7.44 10.18 -5.06
C GLU A 47 -7.94 8.91 -4.33
N SER A 48 -9.11 8.99 -3.71
CA SER A 48 -9.81 7.87 -3.06
C SER A 48 -10.61 7.00 -4.04
N VAL A 49 -10.87 7.51 -5.24
CA VAL A 49 -11.64 6.84 -6.31
C VAL A 49 -10.78 6.81 -7.57
N ASP A 50 -10.69 5.64 -8.18
CA ASP A 50 -10.07 5.49 -9.50
C ASP A 50 -10.93 6.21 -10.55
N GLN A 51 -10.39 7.26 -11.16
CA GLN A 51 -11.10 8.09 -12.14
C GLN A 51 -11.43 7.36 -13.46
N VAL A 52 -10.77 6.23 -13.76
CA VAL A 52 -11.01 5.43 -14.97
C VAL A 52 -12.09 4.40 -14.72
N THR A 53 -12.03 3.70 -13.59
CA THR A 53 -12.97 2.61 -13.29
C THR A 53 -14.15 3.05 -12.42
N LEU A 54 -14.10 4.25 -11.85
CA LEU A 54 -15.04 4.78 -10.85
C LEU A 54 -15.20 3.88 -9.63
N THR A 55 -14.22 3.01 -9.37
CA THR A 55 -14.20 2.12 -8.22
C THR A 55 -13.37 2.71 -7.08
N PRO A 56 -13.63 2.34 -5.81
CA PRO A 56 -12.76 2.70 -4.71
C PRO A 56 -11.35 2.20 -4.98
N LYS A 57 -10.36 3.08 -4.83
CA LYS A 57 -8.97 2.69 -5.02
C LYS A 57 -8.62 1.60 -4.00
N PRO A 58 -7.95 0.53 -4.40
CA PRO A 58 -7.57 -0.52 -3.47
C PRO A 58 -6.66 0.03 -2.37
N GLU A 59 -7.06 -0.22 -1.13
CA GLU A 59 -6.29 0.20 0.02
C GLU A 59 -5.18 -0.81 0.37
N ILE A 60 -4.06 -0.29 0.87
CA ILE A 60 -3.02 -1.12 1.47
C ILE A 60 -3.49 -1.51 2.87
N ILE A 61 -3.46 -2.81 3.17
CA ILE A 61 -3.78 -3.32 4.50
C ILE A 61 -2.50 -3.30 5.33
N ILE A 62 -2.56 -2.62 6.49
CA ILE A 62 -1.50 -2.62 7.50
C ILE A 62 -1.92 -3.59 8.59
N HIS A 63 -1.02 -4.49 8.98
CA HIS A 63 -1.28 -5.42 10.08
C HIS A 63 -0.76 -4.86 11.40
N GLU A 64 -1.31 -5.36 12.52
CA GLU A 64 -0.80 -5.00 13.84
C GLU A 64 0.71 -5.28 13.95
N GLY A 65 1.45 -4.31 14.50
CA GLY A 65 2.91 -4.35 14.60
C GLY A 65 3.67 -3.92 13.35
N ASP A 66 3.01 -3.72 12.20
CA ASP A 66 3.64 -3.10 11.02
C ASP A 66 3.83 -1.59 11.22
N LEU A 67 4.80 -1.04 10.49
CA LEU A 67 5.07 0.39 10.44
C LEU A 67 4.55 0.97 9.12
N PHE A 68 3.85 2.10 9.19
CA PHE A 68 3.38 2.80 8.00
C PHE A 68 3.84 4.27 8.02
N ALA A 69 4.54 4.67 6.95
CA ALA A 69 4.96 6.04 6.74
C ALA A 69 4.05 6.72 5.72
N THR A 70 3.37 7.79 6.15
CA THR A 70 2.50 8.63 5.34
C THR A 70 2.66 10.10 5.79
N SER A 71 2.15 11.03 4.99
CA SER A 71 2.10 12.44 5.39
C SER A 71 1.06 12.65 6.49
N GLU A 72 1.29 13.65 7.34
CA GLU A 72 0.36 14.05 8.40
C GLU A 72 -1.04 14.41 7.88
N VAL A 73 -1.14 15.09 6.72
CA VAL A 73 -2.42 15.50 6.12
C VAL A 73 -3.29 14.27 5.81
N HIS A 74 -2.76 13.35 4.99
CA HIS A 74 -3.48 12.11 4.66
C HIS A 74 -3.76 11.23 5.88
N TYR A 75 -2.90 11.26 6.91
CA TYR A 75 -3.16 10.57 8.17
C TYR A 75 -4.39 11.15 8.88
N LYS A 76 -4.51 12.48 8.97
CA LYS A 76 -5.63 13.16 9.63
C LYS A 76 -6.95 13.04 8.87
N GLU A 77 -6.90 12.98 7.54
CA GLU A 77 -8.09 12.80 6.69
C GLU A 77 -8.66 11.38 6.76
N LYS A 78 -7.82 10.40 7.11
CA LYS A 78 -8.24 9.00 7.19
C LYS A 78 -9.12 8.78 8.42
N LYS A 79 -10.32 8.27 8.18
CA LYS A 79 -11.16 7.69 9.24
C LYS A 79 -10.67 6.27 9.51
N PHE A 80 -9.88 6.10 10.57
CA PHE A 80 -9.58 4.79 11.12
C PHE A 80 -10.85 4.28 11.81
N LEU A 81 -11.43 3.21 11.28
CA LEU A 81 -12.58 2.52 11.87
C LEU A 81 -12.20 1.87 13.20
#